data_AF-A0A3D5T0Q4-F1
#
_entry.id   AF-A0A3D5T0Q4-F1
#
_cell.length_a   1.000
_cell.length_b   1.000
_cell.length_c   1.000
_cell.angle_alpha   90.00
_cell.angle_beta   90.00
_cell.angle_gamma   90.00
#
_symmetry.space_group_name_H-M   'P 1'
#
loop_
_entity.id
_entity.type
_entity.pdbx_description
1 polymer ?
#
loop_
_entity_poly.entity_id
_entity_poly.type
_entity_poly.pdbx_seq_one_letter_code
_entity_poly.pdbx_strand_id
1 'polypeptide(L)'
;LLLRAGSLAAPMEIVEERTIGPSLGADNIRKGFHSTLWGFLGIAAFMIVYYVLFGTVSVIALASNLLLLVALLSLLQATLTLPGIA
;
A
#
# COMPACT_ATOMS: atom_id res chain seq x y z
N LEU A 1 3.19 -30.00 4.77
CA LEU A 1 2.06 -29.63 3.88
C LEU A 1 1.91 -30.52 2.65
N LEU A 2 2.93 -31.29 2.23
CA LEU A 2 2.87 -32.17 1.04
C LEU A 2 2.15 -33.53 1.24
N LEU A 3 1.79 -33.90 2.48
CA LEU A 3 1.07 -35.16 2.77
C LEU A 3 -0.46 -34.97 2.94
N ARG A 4 -0.98 -33.75 2.78
CA ARG A 4 -2.42 -33.43 2.84
C ARG A 4 -3.03 -33.00 1.49
N ALA A 5 -2.19 -32.76 0.48
CA ALA A 5 -2.63 -32.54 -0.88
C ALA A 5 -2.79 -33.90 -1.57
N GLY A 6 -3.92 -34.55 -1.33
CA GLY A 6 -4.28 -35.78 -2.02
C GLY A 6 -4.29 -35.57 -3.54
N SER A 7 -3.67 -36.52 -4.24
CA SER A 7 -4.05 -36.99 -5.58
C SER A 7 -4.21 -36.00 -6.74
N LEU A 8 -3.53 -34.85 -6.73
CA LEU A 8 -3.37 -34.04 -7.96
C LEU A 8 -2.07 -34.39 -8.69
N ALA A 9 -1.94 -35.68 -9.03
CA ALA A 9 -1.06 -36.14 -10.12
C ALA A 9 -1.85 -36.20 -11.44
N ALA A 10 -2.84 -35.32 -11.61
CA ALA A 10 -3.49 -35.12 -12.90
C ALA A 10 -2.57 -34.23 -13.74
N PRO A 11 -2.32 -34.54 -15.03
CA PRO A 11 -1.55 -33.67 -15.91
C PRO A 11 -2.28 -32.34 -16.02
N MET A 12 -1.84 -31.36 -15.22
CA MET A 12 -2.34 -30.00 -15.24
C MET A 12 -1.71 -29.32 -16.45
N GLU A 13 -2.38 -29.34 -17.61
CA GLU A 13 -2.12 -28.32 -18.62
C GLU A 13 -2.45 -26.96 -17.98
N ILE A 14 -1.42 -26.13 -17.83
CA ILE A 14 -1.56 -24.76 -17.32
C ILE A 14 -2.24 -23.95 -18.44
N VAL A 15 -3.58 -23.97 -18.47
CA VAL A 15 -4.39 -23.39 -19.56
C VAL A 15 -4.38 -21.86 -19.58
N GLU A 16 -3.92 -21.19 -18.53
CA GLU A 16 -3.61 -19.76 -18.58
C GLU A 16 -2.75 -19.43 -17.35
N GLU A 17 -1.44 -19.34 -17.53
CA GLU A 17 -0.65 -18.52 -16.64
C GLU A 17 -1.03 -17.07 -16.96
N ARG A 18 -2.08 -16.56 -16.29
CA ARG A 18 -2.21 -15.12 -16.11
C ARG A 18 -1.00 -14.73 -15.28
N THR A 19 0.15 -14.58 -15.94
CA THR A 19 1.22 -13.72 -15.48
C THR A 19 0.53 -12.39 -15.33
N ILE A 20 0.07 -12.09 -14.11
CA ILE A 20 -0.21 -10.73 -13.70
C ILE A 20 1.17 -10.09 -13.83
N GLY A 21 1.45 -9.57 -15.02
CA GLY A 21 2.75 -9.05 -15.35
C GLY A 21 3.11 -8.07 -14.23
N PRO A 22 4.34 -8.08 -13.73
CA PRO A 22 4.77 -7.14 -12.69
C PRO A 22 4.45 -5.68 -13.03
N SER A 23 4.15 -5.37 -14.31
CA SER A 23 3.57 -4.11 -14.79
C SER A 23 2.22 -3.73 -14.17
N LEU A 24 1.24 -4.63 -14.08
CA LEU A 24 -0.07 -4.31 -13.47
C LEU A 24 0.05 -4.05 -11.96
N GLY A 25 0.96 -4.75 -11.29
CA GLY A 25 1.30 -4.48 -9.89
C GLY A 25 1.99 -3.13 -9.71
N ALA A 26 3.02 -2.86 -10.52
CA ALA A 26 3.78 -1.61 -10.49
C ALA A 26 2.91 -0.39 -10.79
N ASP A 27 1.99 -0.49 -11.77
CA ASP A 27 1.10 0.62 -12.12
C ASP A 27 0.12 0.96 -11.00
N ASN A 28 -0.41 -0.04 -10.30
CA ASN A 28 -1.31 0.22 -9.18
C ASN A 28 -0.55 0.74 -7.94
N ILE A 29 0.69 0.31 -7.69
CA ILE A 29 1.55 0.90 -6.65
C ILE A 29 1.80 2.38 -6.95
N ARG A 30 2.11 2.70 -8.21
CA ARG A 30 2.39 4.07 -8.65
C ARG A 30 1.16 4.97 -8.55
N LYS A 31 -0.03 4.45 -8.91
CA LYS A 31 -1.31 5.14 -8.74
C LYS A 31 -1.67 5.32 -7.26
N GLY A 32 -1.47 4.29 -6.45
CA GLY A 32 -1.69 4.35 -5.00
C GLY A 32 -0.82 5.41 -4.34
N PHE A 33 0.48 5.43 -4.66
CA PHE A 33 1.41 6.45 -4.15
C PHE A 33 0.99 7.87 -4.56
N HIS A 34 0.60 8.07 -5.82
CA HIS A 34 0.09 9.37 -6.27
C HIS A 34 -1.24 9.76 -5.60
N SER A 35 -2.15 8.81 -5.36
CA SER A 35 -3.41 9.05 -4.67
C SER A 35 -3.18 9.49 -3.22
N THR A 36 -2.32 8.78 -2.48
CA THR A 36 -1.96 9.16 -1.10
C THR A 36 -1.28 10.52 -1.06
N LEU A 37 -0.39 10.82 -2.03
CA LEU A 37 0.31 12.10 -2.08
C LEU A 37 -0.65 13.27 -2.32
N TRP A 38 -1.57 13.15 -3.29
CA TRP A 38 -2.59 14.18 -3.53
C TRP A 38 -3.60 14.30 -2.39
N GLY A 39 -4.01 13.19 -1.78
CA GLY A 39 -4.87 13.18 -0.60
C GLY A 39 -4.21 13.86 0.60
N PHE A 40 -2.95 13.55 0.87
CA PHE A 40 -2.16 14.19 1.92
C PHE A 40 -2.02 15.69 1.67
N LEU A 41 -1.74 16.10 0.43
CA LEU A 41 -1.60 17.52 0.08
C LEU A 41 -2.93 18.27 0.23
N GLY A 42 -4.04 17.66 -0.17
CA GLY A 42 -5.39 18.22 -0.02
C GLY A 42 -5.78 18.40 1.45
N ILE A 43 -5.55 17.38 2.29
CA ILE A 43 -5.81 17.44 3.73
C ILE A 43 -4.90 18.48 4.39
N ALA A 44 -3.62 18.51 4.04
CA ALA A 44 -2.66 19.46 4.59
C ALA A 44 -3.04 20.91 4.24
N ALA A 45 -3.39 21.18 2.98
CA ALA A 45 -3.86 22.49 2.56
C ALA A 45 -5.15 22.90 3.30
N PHE A 46 -6.11 21.99 3.41
CA PHE A 46 -7.37 22.25 4.13
C PHE A 46 -7.13 22.56 5.62
N MET A 47 -6.29 21.78 6.29
CA MET A 47 -5.95 22.01 7.71
C MET A 47 -5.19 23.31 7.93
N ILE A 48 -4.25 23.68 7.04
CA ILE A 48 -3.50 24.93 7.16
C ILE A 48 -4.43 26.14 6.96
N VAL A 49 -5.34 26.09 5.98
CA VAL A 49 -6.27 27.21 5.75
C VAL A 49 -7.28 27.36 6.90
N TYR A 50 -7.78 26.25 7.47
CA TYR A 50 -8.80 26.30 8.52
C TYR A 50 -8.22 26.56 9.92
N TYR A 51 -7.04 26.01 10.24
CA TYR A 51 -6.44 26.05 11.59
C TYR A 51 -5.15 26.89 11.69
N VAL A 52 -4.62 27.42 10.57
CA VAL A 52 -3.45 28.30 10.46
C VAL A 52 -2.22 27.81 11.26
N LEU A 53 -2.08 28.24 12.52
CA LEU A 53 -0.97 27.88 13.40
C LEU A 53 -1.08 26.47 14.00
N PHE A 54 -2.30 25.99 14.25
CA PHE A 54 -2.55 24.61 14.68
C PHE A 54 -2.53 23.63 13.50
N GLY A 55 -2.82 24.12 12.29
CA GLY A 55 -2.81 23.31 11.07
C GLY A 55 -1.43 22.71 10.77
N THR A 56 -0.35 23.47 10.97
CA THR A 56 1.02 22.96 10.80
C THR A 56 1.38 21.87 11.80
N VAL A 57 0.95 22.00 13.06
CA VAL A 57 1.14 20.95 14.08
C VAL A 57 0.39 19.67 13.69
N SER A 58 -0.84 19.78 13.21
CA SER A 58 -1.61 18.63 12.71
C SER A 58 -0.97 17.96 11.50
N VAL A 59 -0.41 18.73 10.56
CA VAL A 59 0.32 18.17 9.40
C VAL A 59 1.59 17.44 9.84
N ILE A 60 2.33 17.99 10.82
CA ILE A 60 3.51 17.31 11.40
C ILE A 60 3.11 16.02 12.11
N ALA A 61 1.99 16.03 12.86
CA ALA A 61 1.47 14.83 13.52
C ALA A 61 1.04 13.76 12.50
N LEU A 62 0.37 14.17 11.42
CA LEU A 62 -0.04 13.27 10.33
C LEU A 62 1.18 12.67 9.62
N ALA A 63 2.20 13.47 9.32
CA ALA A 63 3.45 13.01 8.72
C ALA A 63 4.21 12.04 9.64
N SER A 64 4.28 12.36 10.93
CA SER A 64 4.90 11.50 11.95
C SER A 64 4.17 10.18 12.10
N ASN A 65 2.84 10.20 12.05
CA ASN A 65 2.01 8.99 12.05
C ASN A 65 2.32 8.11 10.84
N LEU A 66 2.40 8.69 9.64
CA LEU A 66 2.75 7.95 8.42
C LEU A 66 4.15 7.34 8.50
N LEU A 67 5.13 8.09 9.03
CA LEU A 67 6.50 7.61 9.23
C LEU A 67 6.54 6.43 10.22
N LEU A 68 5.82 6.53 11.34
CA LEU A 68 5.74 5.44 12.32
C LEU A 68 5.10 4.18 11.72
N LEU A 69 4.04 4.35 10.92
CA LEU A 69 3.35 3.24 10.27
C LEU A 69 4.30 2.49 9.30
N VAL A 70 5.03 3.24 8.45
CA VAL A 70 6.03 2.66 7.55
C VAL A 70 7.19 2.01 8.31
N ALA A 71 7.67 2.64 9.38
CA ALA A 71 8.73 2.08 10.23
C ALA A 71 8.29 0.76 10.88
N LEU A 72 7.05 0.67 11.36
CA LEU A 72 6.50 -0.55 11.96
C LEU A 72 6.35 -1.67 10.94
N LEU A 73 5.83 -1.35 9.74
CA LEU A 73 5.72 -2.31 8.64
C LEU A 73 7.10 -2.83 8.22
N SER A 74 8.11 -1.94 8.14
CA SER A 74 9.48 -2.31 7.83
C SER A 74 10.10 -3.21 8.91
N LEU A 75 9.83 -2.92 10.20
CA LEU A 75 10.33 -3.72 11.32
C LEU A 75 9.74 -5.14 11.31
N LEU A 76 8.45 -5.26 10.98
CA LEU A 76 7.73 -6.53 10.90
C LEU A 76 7.99 -7.30 9.59
N GLN A 77 8.86 -6.78 8.71
CA GLN A 77 9.08 -7.27 7.34
C GLN A 77 7.78 -7.44 6.53
N ALA A 78 6.73 -6.69 6.90
CA ALA A 78 5.46 -6.70 6.21
C ALA A 78 5.60 -5.87 4.93
N THR A 79 5.56 -6.52 3.77
CA THR A 79 5.50 -5.82 2.50
C THR A 79 4.18 -5.06 2.39
N LEU A 80 4.28 -3.75 2.13
CA LEU A 80 3.13 -2.92 1.78
C LEU A 80 2.60 -3.37 0.42
N THR A 81 1.62 -4.26 0.45
CA THR A 81 0.98 -4.80 -0.75
C THR A 81 -0.12 -3.86 -1.24
N LEU A 82 -0.61 -4.07 -2.46
CA LEU A 82 -1.72 -3.30 -3.04
C LEU A 82 -2.94 -3.11 -2.11
N PRO A 83 -3.37 -4.11 -1.32
CA PRO A 83 -4.42 -3.95 -0.31
C PRO A 83 -4.06 -3.01 0.85
N GLY A 84 -2.79 -2.78 1.14
CA GLY A 84 -2.34 -1.88 2.19
C GLY A 84 -2.24 -0.41 1.75
N ILE A 85 -2.29 -0.15 0.44
CA ILE A 85 -2.26 1.21 -0.15
C ILE A 85 -3.67 1.68 -0.57
N ALA A 86 -4.56 0.72 -0.90
CA ALA A 86 -5.96 0.98 -1.22
C ALA A 86 -6.81 1.20 0.04
#